data_AF-A0A820G824-F1
#
_entry.id   AF-A0A820G824-F1
#
_cell.length_a   1.000
_cell.length_b   1.000
_cell.length_c   1.000
_cell.angle_alpha   90.00
_cell.angle_beta   90.00
_cell.angle_gamma   90.00
#
_symmetry.space_group_name_H-M   'P 1'
#
loop_
_entity.id
_entity.type
_entity.pdbx_description
1 polymer ?
#
loop_
_entity_poly.entity_id
_entity_poly.type
_entity_poly.pdbx_seq_one_letter_code
_entity_poly.pdbx_strand_id
1 'polypeptide(L)'
;KELTRERALNEHQLLTRTGIYKDINYKSLRQQLYELKLKTHTLRNDLVSVRRMQQSLQVNFKTDLQDANKKIENQIYRLHQMEIRSVQCRTIENELDLYVINSTKIDRDLEDLEASVEELQNDVKSKHCYVTMNDVESFALVLSTISRSLVDLKASFPVLREKICSLGPQSTLNDDQKFLHEEPERLDYTIKKCKRLTTMLYQLKRLAVSQEQKIVSTKTQRRFSLGSNGKSVDRKRLLEQIESITQNSDGRIKAIEKAEKLRDRRLNYANQLDTLKQMKYTAEQVIQSRRK
;
A
#
# COMPACT_ATOMS: atom_id res chain seq x y z
N LYS A 1 46.34 -30.19 -100.98
CA LYS A 1 45.42 -30.86 -100.03
C LYS A 1 45.63 -32.37 -100.03
N GLU A 2 45.72 -33.02 -101.20
CA GLU A 2 46.09 -34.46 -101.28
C GLU A 2 47.53 -34.73 -100.84
N LEU A 3 48.50 -33.94 -101.30
CA LEU A 3 49.92 -34.10 -100.94
C LEU A 3 50.19 -33.97 -99.42
N THR A 4 49.41 -33.12 -98.73
CA THR A 4 49.46 -32.97 -97.27
C THR A 4 48.82 -34.15 -96.55
N ARG A 5 47.78 -34.75 -97.14
CA ARG A 5 47.09 -35.94 -96.61
C ARG A 5 47.95 -37.20 -96.77
N GLU A 6 48.64 -37.32 -97.90
CA GLU A 6 49.53 -38.43 -98.21
C GLU A 6 50.80 -38.40 -97.34
N ARG A 7 51.37 -37.21 -97.09
CA ARG A 7 52.46 -37.04 -96.10
C ARG A 7 52.06 -37.46 -94.69
N ALA A 8 50.87 -37.05 -94.22
CA ALA A 8 50.36 -37.45 -92.91
C ALA A 8 50.11 -38.97 -92.81
N LEU A 9 49.67 -39.60 -93.90
CA LEU A 9 49.47 -41.06 -93.95
C LEU A 9 50.80 -41.82 -93.89
N ASN A 10 51.81 -41.35 -94.63
CA ASN A 10 53.15 -41.93 -94.61
C ASN A 10 53.85 -41.74 -93.25
N GLU A 11 53.69 -40.58 -92.62
CA GLU A 11 54.21 -40.30 -91.29
C GLU A 11 53.54 -41.19 -90.22
N HIS A 12 52.23 -41.38 -90.30
CA HIS A 12 51.49 -42.30 -89.44
C HIS A 12 51.94 -43.77 -89.63
N GLN A 13 52.13 -44.21 -90.88
CA GLN A 13 52.63 -45.55 -91.17
C GLN A 13 54.07 -45.75 -90.68
N LEU A 14 54.96 -44.74 -90.81
CA LEU A 14 56.31 -44.79 -90.27
C LEU A 14 56.32 -44.86 -88.74
N LEU A 15 55.54 -44.03 -88.06
CA LEU A 15 55.41 -44.02 -86.60
C LEU A 15 54.79 -45.32 -86.06
N THR A 16 53.92 -45.96 -86.84
CA THR A 16 53.34 -47.27 -86.51
C THR A 16 54.35 -48.40 -86.69
N ARG A 17 55.17 -48.34 -87.75
CA ARG A 17 56.20 -49.36 -88.08
C ARG A 17 57.42 -49.27 -87.16
N THR A 18 57.74 -48.08 -86.64
CA THR A 18 58.86 -47.83 -85.71
C THR A 18 58.51 -48.08 -84.24
N GLY A 19 57.29 -48.52 -83.92
CA GLY A 19 56.84 -48.75 -82.53
C GLY A 19 56.58 -47.46 -81.72
N ILE A 20 57.10 -46.32 -82.19
CA ILE A 20 57.03 -45.00 -81.56
C ILE A 20 55.58 -44.57 -81.29
N TYR A 21 54.63 -44.85 -82.19
CA TYR A 21 53.21 -44.51 -81.97
C TYR A 21 52.59 -45.30 -80.80
N LYS A 22 52.93 -46.59 -80.66
CA LYS A 22 52.45 -47.42 -79.53
C LYS A 22 53.06 -46.94 -78.21
N ASP A 23 54.33 -46.54 -78.22
CA ASP A 23 55.02 -46.01 -77.03
C ASP A 23 54.49 -44.64 -76.60
N ILE A 24 54.21 -43.73 -77.54
CA ILE A 24 53.60 -42.42 -77.26
C ILE A 24 52.19 -42.60 -76.68
N ASN A 25 51.38 -43.50 -77.25
CA ASN A 25 50.03 -43.78 -76.75
C ASN A 25 50.07 -44.42 -75.36
N TYR A 26 50.97 -45.39 -75.12
CA TYR A 26 51.17 -46.01 -73.82
C TYR A 26 51.64 -44.99 -72.76
N LYS A 27 52.55 -44.08 -73.11
CA LYS A 27 52.98 -42.98 -72.22
C LYS A 27 51.83 -42.03 -71.88
N SER A 28 51.02 -41.65 -72.87
CA SER A 28 49.84 -40.79 -72.69
C SER A 28 48.79 -41.45 -71.77
N LEU A 29 48.46 -42.72 -72.01
CA LEU A 29 47.54 -43.48 -71.17
C LEU A 29 48.06 -43.65 -69.74
N ARG A 30 49.38 -43.89 -69.57
CA ARG A 30 50.02 -43.97 -68.25
C ARG A 30 49.94 -42.65 -67.49
N GLN A 31 50.09 -41.51 -68.18
CA GLN A 31 49.92 -40.19 -67.59
C GLN A 31 48.46 -39.94 -67.16
N GLN A 32 47.49 -40.23 -68.03
CA GLN A 32 46.07 -40.10 -67.70
C GLN A 32 45.67 -40.98 -66.51
N LEU A 33 46.15 -42.23 -66.45
CA LEU A 33 45.93 -43.11 -65.31
C LEU A 33 46.57 -42.58 -64.02
N TYR A 34 47.77 -41.98 -64.11
CA TYR A 34 48.41 -41.34 -62.98
C TYR A 34 47.60 -40.14 -62.47
N GLU A 35 47.16 -39.26 -63.36
CA GLU A 35 46.31 -38.11 -63.02
C GLU A 35 44.97 -38.55 -62.41
N LEU A 36 44.35 -39.61 -62.94
CA LEU A 36 43.10 -40.15 -62.40
C LEU A 36 43.30 -40.76 -61.01
N LYS A 37 44.41 -41.48 -60.79
CA LYS A 37 44.79 -42.00 -59.47
C LYS A 37 45.01 -40.87 -58.47
N LEU A 38 45.69 -39.80 -58.89
CA LEU A 38 45.89 -38.61 -58.06
C LEU A 38 44.57 -37.94 -57.70
N LYS A 39 43.70 -37.67 -58.69
CA LYS A 39 42.34 -37.11 -58.46
C LYS A 39 41.48 -37.99 -57.54
N THR A 40 41.56 -39.30 -57.69
CA THR A 40 40.84 -40.23 -56.80
C THR A 40 41.39 -40.17 -55.38
N HIS A 41 42.72 -40.04 -55.23
CA HIS A 41 43.34 -39.90 -53.92
C HIS A 41 42.95 -38.56 -53.26
N THR A 42 42.96 -37.45 -53.99
CA THR A 42 42.51 -36.14 -53.46
C THR A 42 41.04 -36.18 -53.03
N LEU A 43 40.15 -36.74 -53.87
CA LEU A 43 38.73 -36.88 -53.52
C LEU A 43 38.50 -37.73 -52.26
N ARG A 44 39.30 -38.79 -52.07
CA ARG A 44 39.24 -39.58 -50.82
C ARG A 44 39.65 -38.74 -49.61
N ASN A 45 40.70 -37.92 -49.74
CA ASN A 45 41.14 -37.04 -48.67
C ASN A 45 40.08 -35.95 -48.37
N ASP A 46 39.47 -35.38 -49.40
CA ASP A 46 38.38 -34.41 -49.27
C ASP A 46 37.18 -35.02 -48.56
N LEU A 47 36.79 -36.25 -48.89
CA LEU A 47 35.69 -36.95 -48.23
C LEU A 47 35.96 -37.18 -46.74
N VAL A 48 37.20 -37.57 -46.38
CA VAL A 48 37.61 -37.69 -44.97
C VAL A 48 37.59 -36.34 -44.27
N SER A 49 38.04 -35.28 -44.94
CA SER A 49 38.00 -33.90 -44.42
C SER A 49 36.56 -33.44 -44.14
N VAL A 50 35.65 -33.62 -45.11
CA VAL A 50 34.22 -33.30 -44.98
C VAL A 50 33.59 -34.10 -43.83
N ARG A 51 33.92 -35.40 -43.69
CA ARG A 51 33.39 -36.22 -42.61
C ARG A 51 33.84 -35.72 -41.23
N ARG A 52 35.11 -35.30 -41.08
CA ARG A 52 35.62 -34.69 -39.83
C ARG A 52 34.94 -33.35 -39.55
N MET A 53 34.78 -32.52 -40.58
CA MET A 53 34.08 -31.25 -40.46
C MET A 53 32.63 -31.45 -40.03
N GLN A 54 31.90 -32.40 -40.63
CA GLN A 54 30.54 -32.73 -40.25
C GLN A 54 30.43 -33.18 -38.78
N GLN A 55 31.35 -34.03 -38.31
CA GLN A 55 31.39 -34.46 -36.92
C GLN A 55 31.64 -33.28 -35.97
N SER A 56 32.57 -32.39 -36.32
CA SER A 56 32.82 -31.16 -35.56
C SER A 56 31.59 -30.25 -35.53
N LEU A 57 30.91 -30.06 -36.66
CA LEU A 57 29.69 -29.25 -36.75
C LEU A 57 28.57 -29.84 -35.88
N GLN A 58 28.42 -31.17 -35.84
CA GLN A 58 27.42 -31.82 -34.99
C GLN A 58 27.68 -31.59 -33.50
N VAL A 59 28.95 -31.65 -33.07
CA VAL A 59 29.33 -31.37 -31.69
C VAL A 59 29.08 -29.91 -31.36
N ASN A 60 29.53 -28.98 -32.21
CA ASN A 60 29.35 -27.54 -32.01
C ASN A 60 27.86 -27.16 -31.95
N PHE A 61 27.05 -27.72 -32.85
CA PHE A 61 25.61 -27.46 -32.83
C PHE A 61 24.95 -27.94 -31.53
N LYS A 62 25.37 -29.11 -31.01
CA LYS A 62 24.89 -29.61 -29.73
C LYS A 62 25.28 -28.69 -28.57
N THR A 63 26.51 -28.19 -28.54
CA THR A 63 26.97 -27.27 -27.48
C THR A 63 26.26 -25.92 -27.57
N ASP A 64 26.11 -25.37 -28.78
CA ASP A 64 25.42 -24.10 -28.99
C ASP A 64 23.95 -24.17 -28.56
N LEU A 65 23.28 -25.29 -28.86
CA LEU A 65 21.91 -25.54 -28.38
C LEU A 65 21.84 -25.65 -26.86
N GLN A 66 22.80 -26.35 -26.23
CA GLN A 66 22.85 -26.46 -24.76
C GLN A 66 23.06 -25.09 -24.10
N ASP A 67 23.95 -24.27 -24.65
CA ASP A 67 24.21 -22.91 -24.16
C ASP A 67 23.01 -21.99 -24.39
N ALA A 68 22.34 -22.09 -25.54
CA ALA A 68 21.11 -21.36 -25.81
C ALA A 68 20.00 -21.74 -24.83
N ASN A 69 19.79 -23.04 -24.59
CA ASN A 69 18.80 -23.52 -23.61
C ASN A 69 19.12 -23.01 -22.20
N LYS A 70 20.37 -23.08 -21.75
CA LYS A 70 20.79 -22.56 -20.45
C LYS A 70 20.57 -21.05 -20.33
N LYS A 71 20.81 -20.29 -21.39
CA LYS A 71 20.51 -18.84 -21.42
C LYS A 71 19.01 -18.58 -21.32
N ILE A 72 18.18 -19.35 -22.01
CA ILE A 72 16.71 -19.25 -21.93
C ILE A 72 16.22 -19.59 -20.52
N GLU A 73 16.68 -20.70 -19.95
CA GLU A 73 16.34 -21.11 -18.57
C GLU A 73 16.70 -20.01 -17.55
N ASN A 74 17.91 -19.46 -17.64
CA ASN A 74 18.34 -18.36 -16.78
C ASN A 74 17.50 -17.09 -17.00
N GLN A 75 17.07 -16.82 -18.22
CA GLN A 75 16.20 -15.68 -18.51
C GLN A 75 14.80 -15.88 -17.92
N ILE A 76 14.21 -17.07 -18.07
CA ILE A 76 12.92 -17.42 -17.48
C ILE A 76 13.00 -17.31 -15.96
N TYR A 77 14.05 -17.83 -15.35
CA TYR A 77 14.27 -17.74 -13.90
C TYR A 77 14.34 -16.29 -13.43
N ARG A 78 15.09 -15.43 -14.13
CA ARG A 78 15.17 -13.99 -13.82
C ARG A 78 13.81 -13.30 -13.94
N LEU A 79 13.06 -13.57 -15.02
CA LEU A 79 11.73 -12.99 -15.21
C LEU A 79 10.76 -13.42 -14.10
N HIS A 80 10.81 -14.69 -13.70
CA HIS A 80 9.99 -15.21 -12.61
C HIS A 80 10.34 -14.56 -11.26
N GLN A 81 11.64 -14.39 -10.95
CA GLN A 81 12.06 -13.65 -9.76
C GLN A 81 11.60 -12.19 -9.78
N MET A 82 11.67 -11.52 -10.94
CA MET A 82 11.18 -10.15 -11.09
C MET A 82 9.68 -10.06 -10.88
N GLU A 83 8.91 -11.03 -11.38
CA GLU A 83 7.47 -11.10 -11.18
C GLU A 83 7.13 -11.27 -9.69
N ILE A 84 7.75 -12.23 -9.00
CA ILE A 84 7.59 -12.44 -7.55
C ILE A 84 7.90 -11.14 -6.79
N ARG A 85 9.05 -10.52 -7.09
CA ARG A 85 9.45 -9.27 -6.47
C ARG A 85 8.44 -8.14 -6.74
N SER A 86 7.89 -8.06 -7.96
CA SER A 86 6.88 -7.05 -8.30
C SER A 86 5.58 -7.22 -7.53
N VAL A 87 5.13 -8.46 -7.34
CA VAL A 87 3.94 -8.77 -6.53
C VAL A 87 4.20 -8.42 -5.07
N GLN A 88 5.37 -8.80 -4.54
CA GLN A 88 5.78 -8.44 -3.18
C GLN A 88 5.84 -6.93 -2.96
N CYS A 89 6.43 -6.17 -3.89
CA CYS A 89 6.44 -4.71 -3.83
C CYS A 89 5.01 -4.14 -3.74
N ARG A 90 4.11 -4.56 -4.64
CA ARG A 90 2.71 -4.11 -4.63
C ARG A 90 1.98 -4.45 -3.33
N THR A 91 2.23 -5.64 -2.76
CA THR A 91 1.65 -6.01 -1.47
C THR A 91 2.14 -5.09 -0.36
N ILE A 92 3.43 -4.80 -0.33
CA ILE A 92 4.03 -3.92 0.69
C ILE A 92 3.56 -2.47 0.53
N GLU A 93 3.46 -1.97 -0.70
CA GLU A 93 2.89 -0.65 -1.01
C GLU A 93 1.45 -0.53 -0.48
N ASN A 94 0.60 -1.52 -0.73
CA ASN A 94 -0.77 -1.52 -0.21
C ASN A 94 -0.82 -1.55 1.33
N GLU A 95 0.07 -2.33 1.97
CA GLU A 95 0.17 -2.35 3.44
C GLU A 95 0.65 -0.99 3.98
N LEU A 96 1.58 -0.33 3.29
CA LEU A 96 2.07 1.00 3.63
C LEU A 96 0.96 2.04 3.50
N ASP A 97 0.17 2.01 2.42
CA ASP A 97 -0.97 2.91 2.23
C ASP A 97 -2.00 2.74 3.35
N LEU A 98 -2.34 1.49 3.70
CA LEU A 98 -3.24 1.21 4.81
C LEU A 98 -2.68 1.71 6.15
N TYR A 99 -1.38 1.55 6.37
CA TYR A 99 -0.70 2.06 7.56
C TYR A 99 -0.81 3.59 7.65
N VAL A 100 -0.52 4.30 6.56
CA VAL A 100 -0.61 5.77 6.47
C VAL A 100 -2.04 6.24 6.69
N ILE A 101 -3.03 5.57 6.09
CA ILE A 101 -4.46 5.89 6.30
C ILE A 101 -4.83 5.72 7.77
N ASN A 102 -4.43 4.62 8.41
CA ASN A 102 -4.72 4.37 9.82
C ASN A 102 -4.06 5.39 10.73
N SER A 103 -2.80 5.77 10.46
CA SER A 103 -2.13 6.80 11.26
C SER A 103 -2.78 8.16 11.11
N THR A 104 -3.02 8.61 9.87
CA THR A 104 -3.65 9.92 9.63
C THR A 104 -5.06 9.99 10.21
N LYS A 105 -5.75 8.86 10.32
CA LYS A 105 -7.02 8.77 11.04
C LYS A 105 -6.82 8.94 12.54
N ILE A 106 -5.88 8.22 13.15
CA ILE A 106 -5.55 8.33 14.58
C ILE A 106 -5.17 9.77 14.94
N ASP A 107 -4.32 10.41 14.12
CA ASP A 107 -3.86 11.78 14.37
C ASP A 107 -5.04 12.78 14.33
N ARG A 108 -5.92 12.66 13.33
CA ARG A 108 -7.15 13.48 13.23
C ARG A 108 -8.10 13.26 14.40
N ASP A 109 -8.44 12.00 14.69
CA ASP A 109 -9.34 11.66 15.79
C ASP A 109 -8.78 12.18 17.14
N LEU A 110 -7.46 12.17 17.30
CA LEU A 110 -6.78 12.66 18.51
C LEU A 110 -6.71 14.19 18.58
N GLU A 111 -6.56 14.88 17.45
CA GLU A 111 -6.66 16.35 17.35
C GLU A 111 -8.07 16.85 17.67
N ASP A 112 -9.10 16.23 17.09
CA ASP A 112 -10.50 16.58 17.34
C ASP A 112 -10.87 16.36 18.81
N LEU A 113 -10.42 15.25 19.39
CA LEU A 113 -10.59 14.97 20.81
C LEU A 113 -9.85 16.00 21.68
N GLU A 114 -8.63 16.36 21.32
CA GLU A 114 -7.85 17.37 22.05
C GLU A 114 -8.56 18.72 22.08
N ALA A 115 -9.01 19.20 20.92
CA ALA A 115 -9.76 20.45 20.82
C ALA A 115 -11.02 20.43 21.69
N SER A 116 -11.77 19.32 21.66
CA SER A 116 -12.99 19.14 22.46
C SER A 116 -12.69 19.14 23.97
N VAL A 117 -11.60 18.50 24.39
CA VAL A 117 -11.18 18.45 25.81
C VAL A 117 -10.67 19.81 26.27
N GLU A 118 -9.94 20.54 25.44
CA GLU A 118 -9.48 21.90 25.73
C GLU A 118 -10.64 22.89 25.81
N GLU A 119 -11.63 22.81 24.91
CA GLU A 119 -12.85 23.61 24.98
C GLU A 119 -13.61 23.36 26.29
N LEU A 120 -13.83 22.10 26.64
CA LEU A 120 -14.47 21.75 27.92
C LEU A 120 -13.66 22.26 29.12
N GLN A 121 -12.33 22.13 29.08
CA GLN A 121 -11.47 22.65 30.14
C GLN A 121 -11.56 24.18 30.26
N ASN A 122 -11.60 24.88 29.13
CA ASN A 122 -11.72 26.33 29.09
C ASN A 122 -13.09 26.79 29.60
N ASP A 123 -14.17 26.09 29.28
CA ASP A 123 -15.51 26.39 29.77
C ASP A 123 -15.62 26.25 31.30
N VAL A 124 -14.93 25.27 31.89
CA VAL A 124 -14.85 25.12 33.34
C VAL A 124 -14.09 26.26 34.00
N LYS A 125 -12.94 26.64 33.41
CA LYS A 125 -12.06 27.69 33.94
C LYS A 125 -12.64 29.10 33.79
N SER A 126 -13.21 29.41 32.63
CA SER A 126 -13.61 30.76 32.23
C SER A 126 -15.08 31.08 32.49
N LYS A 127 -15.98 30.11 32.32
CA LYS A 127 -17.44 30.31 32.43
C LYS A 127 -18.02 29.73 33.72
N HIS A 128 -17.19 29.09 34.57
CA HIS A 128 -17.63 28.33 35.74
C HIS A 128 -18.72 27.30 35.40
N CYS A 129 -18.68 26.74 34.19
CA CYS A 129 -19.66 25.75 33.76
C CYS A 129 -19.51 24.45 34.55
N TYR A 130 -20.64 23.79 34.79
CA TYR A 130 -20.67 22.46 35.39
C TYR A 130 -20.21 21.44 34.35
N VAL A 131 -19.22 20.61 34.70
CA VAL A 131 -18.79 19.49 33.88
C VAL A 131 -19.83 18.39 34.00
N THR A 132 -20.45 17.99 32.88
CA THR A 132 -21.30 16.80 32.89
C THR A 132 -20.42 15.56 32.90
N MET A 133 -20.63 14.66 33.86
CA MET A 133 -19.88 13.41 33.95
C MET A 133 -19.99 12.57 32.65
N ASN A 134 -21.14 12.64 31.99
CA ASN A 134 -21.41 11.99 30.71
C ASN A 134 -20.47 12.45 29.57
N ASP A 135 -20.10 13.74 29.54
CA ASP A 135 -19.21 14.27 28.49
C ASP A 135 -17.77 13.76 28.69
N VAL A 136 -17.32 13.69 29.95
CA VAL A 136 -16.01 13.14 30.32
C VAL A 136 -15.93 11.65 30.03
N GLU A 137 -17.00 10.89 30.29
CA GLU A 137 -17.07 9.47 29.96
C GLU A 137 -17.05 9.22 28.45
N SER A 138 -17.80 10.02 27.67
CA SER A 138 -17.77 9.95 26.22
C SER A 138 -16.36 10.19 25.65
N PHE A 139 -15.70 11.26 26.10
CA PHE A 139 -14.32 11.55 25.69
C PHE A 139 -13.32 10.46 26.12
N ALA A 140 -13.51 9.87 27.30
CA ALA A 140 -12.67 8.76 27.75
C ALA A 140 -12.87 7.50 26.90
N LEU A 141 -14.08 7.22 26.42
CA LEU A 141 -14.37 6.11 25.50
C LEU A 141 -13.71 6.33 24.13
N VAL A 142 -13.79 7.55 23.59
CA VAL A 142 -13.11 7.92 22.34
C VAL A 142 -11.60 7.78 22.50
N LEU A 143 -11.02 8.33 23.58
CA LEU A 143 -9.59 8.19 23.86
C LEU A 143 -9.14 6.74 23.99
N SER A 144 -9.96 5.89 24.61
CA SER A 144 -9.68 4.46 24.74
C SER A 144 -9.66 3.75 23.37
N THR A 145 -10.55 4.16 22.47
CA THR A 145 -10.62 3.63 21.10
C THR A 145 -9.39 4.06 20.30
N ILE A 146 -9.02 5.33 20.36
CA ILE A 146 -7.80 5.86 19.71
C ILE A 146 -6.55 5.17 20.27
N SER A 147 -6.48 5.01 21.60
CA SER A 147 -5.34 4.35 22.26
C SER A 147 -5.18 2.89 21.84
N ARG A 148 -6.28 2.17 21.62
CA ARG A 148 -6.24 0.80 21.09
C ARG A 148 -5.72 0.76 19.66
N SER A 149 -6.29 1.58 18.77
CA SER A 149 -5.83 1.68 17.38
C SER A 149 -4.35 2.09 17.29
N LEU A 150 -3.87 2.95 18.20
CA LEU A 150 -2.47 3.36 18.27
C LEU A 150 -1.54 2.23 18.72
N VAL A 151 -1.98 1.35 19.63
CA VAL A 151 -1.21 0.14 19.99
C VAL A 151 -1.11 -0.81 18.80
N ASP A 152 -2.20 -1.02 18.07
CA ASP A 152 -2.22 -1.84 16.86
C ASP A 152 -1.30 -1.25 15.76
N LEU A 153 -1.32 0.08 15.59
CA LEU A 153 -0.44 0.78 14.67
C LEU A 153 1.04 0.61 15.10
N LYS A 154 1.35 0.81 16.39
CA LYS A 154 2.72 0.63 16.92
C LYS A 154 3.23 -0.81 16.74
N ALA A 155 2.34 -1.81 16.87
CA ALA A 155 2.69 -3.22 16.68
C ALA A 155 2.89 -3.59 15.20
N SER A 156 2.18 -2.94 14.28
CA SER A 156 2.29 -3.21 12.84
C SER A 156 3.55 -2.58 12.21
N PHE A 157 4.04 -1.46 12.75
CA PHE A 157 5.24 -0.78 12.24
C PHE A 157 6.50 -1.66 12.12
N PRO A 158 6.96 -2.41 13.14
CA PRO A 158 8.16 -3.24 13.02
C PRO A 158 8.03 -4.33 11.95
N VAL A 159 6.84 -4.89 11.77
CA VAL A 159 6.55 -5.87 10.72
C VAL A 159 6.62 -5.23 9.34
N LEU A 160 6.02 -4.04 9.19
CA LEU A 160 6.08 -3.28 7.94
C LEU A 160 7.51 -2.87 7.59
N ARG A 161 8.30 -2.44 8.59
CA ARG A 161 9.71 -2.11 8.45
C ARG A 161 10.53 -3.29 7.94
N GLU A 162 10.36 -4.47 8.53
CA GLU A 162 11.06 -5.68 8.09
C GLU A 162 10.73 -6.02 6.62
N LYS A 163 9.44 -5.94 6.25
CA LYS A 163 8.99 -6.18 4.87
C LYS A 163 9.61 -5.19 3.89
N ILE A 164 9.60 -3.89 4.18
CA ILE A 164 10.22 -2.86 3.33
C ILE A 164 11.72 -3.11 3.19
N CYS A 165 12.42 -3.42 4.29
CA CYS A 165 13.86 -3.74 4.25
C CYS A 165 14.16 -5.01 3.44
N SER A 166 13.27 -6.00 3.45
CA SER A 166 13.46 -7.26 2.70
C SER A 166 13.46 -7.08 1.17
N LEU A 167 12.86 -6.00 0.67
CA LEU A 167 12.91 -5.64 -0.75
C LEU A 167 14.31 -5.16 -1.17
N GLY A 168 15.20 -4.82 -0.23
CA GLY A 168 16.59 -4.46 -0.48
C GLY A 168 16.84 -2.97 -0.74
N PRO A 169 18.11 -2.58 -0.98
CA PRO A 169 18.56 -1.19 -0.91
C PRO A 169 17.93 -0.26 -1.95
N GLN A 170 17.52 -0.80 -3.09
CA GLN A 170 17.02 -0.01 -4.21
C GLN A 170 15.55 0.41 -4.05
N SER A 171 14.78 -0.35 -3.26
CA SER A 171 13.41 -0.03 -2.86
C SER A 171 13.37 0.80 -1.58
N THR A 172 14.39 0.72 -0.72
CA THR A 172 14.59 1.69 0.37
C THR A 172 15.17 3.00 -0.18
N LEU A 173 14.44 3.65 -1.09
CA LEU A 173 14.78 5.00 -1.55
C LEU A 173 14.80 5.98 -0.37
N ASN A 174 15.36 7.16 -0.58
CA ASN A 174 15.51 8.17 0.46
C ASN A 174 14.22 8.45 1.24
N ASP A 175 13.05 8.39 0.58
CA ASP A 175 11.79 8.74 1.21
C ASP A 175 11.24 7.61 2.11
N ASP A 176 11.42 6.34 1.73
CA ASP A 176 11.11 5.20 2.60
C ASP A 176 12.07 5.14 3.79
N GLN A 177 13.35 5.47 3.60
CA GLN A 177 14.32 5.53 4.70
C GLN A 177 14.02 6.66 5.69
N LYS A 178 13.59 7.83 5.20
CA LYS A 178 13.12 8.93 6.07
C LYS A 178 11.89 8.49 6.85
N PHE A 179 10.89 7.90 6.19
CA PHE A 179 9.70 7.37 6.86
C PHE A 179 10.07 6.39 7.97
N LEU A 180 10.93 5.40 7.69
CA LEU A 180 11.36 4.41 8.69
C LEU A 180 12.09 5.04 9.90
N HIS A 181 12.70 6.21 9.75
CA HIS A 181 13.37 6.93 10.83
C HIS A 181 12.44 7.89 11.58
N GLU A 182 11.54 8.58 10.88
CA GLU A 182 10.63 9.57 11.46
C GLU A 182 9.43 8.91 12.17
N GLU A 183 9.00 7.75 11.69
CA GLU A 183 7.82 7.06 12.18
C GLU A 183 7.86 6.66 13.67
N PRO A 184 8.97 6.13 14.23
CA PRO A 184 9.08 5.85 15.66
C PRO A 184 8.89 7.11 16.53
N GLU A 185 9.53 8.22 16.13
CA GLU A 185 9.43 9.50 16.84
C GLU A 185 8.01 10.06 16.78
N ARG A 186 7.35 9.96 15.61
CA ARG A 186 5.94 10.33 15.46
C ARG A 186 5.03 9.50 16.38
N LEU A 187 5.16 8.17 16.36
CA LEU A 187 4.37 7.29 17.22
C LEU A 187 4.55 7.66 18.70
N ASP A 188 5.78 7.92 19.13
CA ASP A 188 6.07 8.30 20.50
C ASP A 188 5.49 9.69 20.86
N TYR A 189 5.48 10.63 19.93
CA TYR A 189 4.76 11.90 20.08
C TYR A 189 3.25 11.70 20.26
N THR A 190 2.60 10.92 19.39
CA THR A 190 1.16 10.62 19.47
C THR A 190 0.82 9.90 20.78
N ILE A 191 1.67 8.98 21.26
CA ILE A 191 1.52 8.31 22.57
C ILE A 191 1.60 9.32 23.72
N LYS A 192 2.57 10.26 23.67
CA LYS A 192 2.69 11.32 24.69
C LYS A 192 1.43 12.20 24.72
N LYS A 193 0.87 12.53 23.55
CA LYS A 193 -0.39 13.28 23.42
C LYS A 193 -1.58 12.53 24.05
N CYS A 194 -1.73 11.23 23.78
CA CYS A 194 -2.74 10.38 24.45
C CYS A 194 -2.59 10.38 25.99
N LYS A 195 -1.36 10.28 26.51
CA LYS A 195 -1.09 10.32 27.96
C LYS A 195 -1.45 11.66 28.59
N ARG A 196 -1.17 12.77 27.91
CA ARG A 196 -1.58 14.12 28.32
C ARG A 196 -3.10 14.23 28.41
N LEU A 197 -3.82 13.83 27.36
CA LEU A 197 -5.29 13.84 27.33
C LEU A 197 -5.90 12.97 28.41
N THR A 198 -5.34 11.79 28.66
CA THR A 198 -5.76 10.91 29.77
C THR A 198 -5.68 11.63 31.11
N THR A 199 -4.58 12.35 31.35
CA THR A 199 -4.37 13.11 32.58
C THR A 199 -5.36 14.27 32.69
N MET A 200 -5.64 14.98 31.59
CA MET A 200 -6.61 16.08 31.58
C MET A 200 -8.05 15.59 31.83
N LEU A 201 -8.46 14.49 31.18
CA LEU A 201 -9.78 13.88 31.42
C LEU A 201 -9.92 13.39 32.86
N TYR A 202 -8.87 12.83 33.45
CA TYR A 202 -8.87 12.44 34.87
C TYR A 202 -9.08 13.65 35.80
N GLN A 203 -8.44 14.79 35.51
CA GLN A 203 -8.65 16.02 36.27
C GLN A 203 -10.09 16.55 36.11
N LEU A 204 -10.63 16.56 34.89
CA LEU A 204 -12.02 16.97 34.62
C LEU A 204 -13.03 16.06 35.34
N LYS A 205 -12.79 14.75 35.34
CA LYS A 205 -13.60 13.78 36.10
C LYS A 205 -13.65 14.10 37.59
N ARG A 206 -12.50 14.42 38.20
CA ARG A 206 -12.45 14.80 39.62
C ARG A 206 -13.21 16.10 39.91
N LEU A 207 -13.16 17.07 38.99
CA LEU A 207 -13.91 18.32 39.10
C LEU A 207 -15.42 18.07 38.98
N ALA A 208 -15.86 17.24 38.03
CA ALA A 208 -17.26 16.85 37.87
C ALA A 208 -17.82 16.21 39.15
N VAL A 209 -17.12 15.23 39.71
CA VAL A 209 -17.52 14.56 40.96
C VAL A 209 -17.59 15.54 42.15
N SER A 210 -16.64 16.47 42.24
CA SER A 210 -16.63 17.49 43.30
C SER A 210 -17.78 18.50 43.15
N GLN A 211 -18.19 18.81 41.92
CA GLN A 211 -19.33 19.68 41.63
C GLN A 211 -20.66 19.00 41.96
N GLU A 212 -20.81 17.71 41.66
CA GLU A 212 -22.01 16.93 42.00
C GLU A 212 -22.25 16.90 43.52
N GLN A 213 -21.21 16.75 44.33
CA GLN A 213 -21.32 16.77 45.80
C GLN A 213 -21.80 18.13 46.35
N LYS A 214 -21.40 19.25 45.74
CA LYS A 214 -21.87 20.61 46.11
C LYS A 214 -23.35 20.84 45.76
N ILE A 215 -23.85 20.21 44.70
CA ILE A 215 -25.27 20.29 44.32
C ILE A 215 -26.15 19.52 45.30
N VAL A 216 -25.67 18.39 45.81
CA VAL A 216 -26.39 17.58 46.82
C VAL A 216 -26.43 18.27 48.19
N SER A 217 -25.34 18.91 48.61
CA SER A 217 -25.29 19.65 49.89
C SER A 217 -26.18 20.92 49.87
N THR A 218 -26.21 21.66 48.76
CA THR A 218 -27.06 22.85 48.60
C THR A 218 -28.55 22.52 48.43
N LYS A 219 -28.91 21.38 47.81
CA LYS A 219 -30.31 20.89 47.78
C LYS A 219 -30.81 20.46 49.17
N THR A 220 -29.92 19.92 50.01
CA THR A 220 -30.27 19.49 51.37
C THR A 220 -30.57 20.69 52.27
N GLN A 221 -29.83 21.80 52.15
CA GLN A 221 -30.12 23.02 52.93
C GLN A 221 -31.47 23.67 52.60
N ARG A 222 -31.95 23.60 51.34
CA ARG A 222 -33.25 24.20 50.96
C ARG A 222 -34.48 23.38 51.39
N ARG A 223 -34.33 22.11 51.74
CA ARG A 223 -35.47 21.29 52.19
C ARG A 223 -35.80 21.47 53.68
N PHE A 224 -34.91 22.09 54.47
CA PHE A 224 -35.12 22.32 55.90
C PHE A 224 -35.58 23.75 56.26
N SER A 225 -35.94 24.60 55.29
CA SER A 225 -36.38 25.98 55.55
C SER A 225 -37.82 26.29 55.11
N LEU A 226 -38.76 25.34 55.28
CA LEU A 226 -40.20 25.63 55.27
C LEU A 226 -40.73 25.48 56.70
N GLY A 227 -40.51 26.52 57.51
CA GLY A 227 -40.99 26.58 58.88
C GLY A 227 -41.35 28.01 59.26
N SER A 228 -42.65 28.30 59.14
CA SER A 228 -43.42 29.31 59.86
C SER A 228 -42.81 30.70 60.09
N ASN A 229 -43.35 31.70 59.38
CA ASN A 229 -43.81 32.94 60.03
C ASN A 229 -44.60 33.78 59.03
N GLY A 230 -45.93 33.78 59.19
CA GLY A 230 -46.82 34.72 58.54
C GLY A 230 -46.50 36.13 59.00
N LYS A 231 -45.82 36.90 58.14
CA LYS A 231 -45.89 38.35 58.15
C LYS A 231 -46.59 38.73 56.86
N SER A 232 -47.63 39.56 56.95
CA SER A 232 -48.33 40.10 55.79
C SER A 232 -47.27 40.73 54.88
N VAL A 233 -46.98 40.06 53.78
CA VAL A 233 -46.05 40.60 52.80
C VAL A 233 -46.73 41.85 52.26
N ASP A 234 -46.15 43.01 52.56
CA ASP A 234 -46.68 44.31 52.16
C ASP A 234 -46.95 44.26 50.66
N ARG A 235 -48.25 44.24 50.31
CA ARG A 235 -48.72 44.17 48.93
C ARG A 235 -48.08 45.28 48.08
N LYS A 236 -47.80 46.44 48.69
CA LYS A 236 -47.04 47.54 48.07
C LYS A 236 -45.62 47.16 47.68
N ARG A 237 -44.89 46.47 48.56
CA ARG A 237 -43.50 46.05 48.31
C ARG A 237 -43.42 44.95 47.25
N LEU A 238 -44.40 44.05 47.21
CA LEU A 238 -44.52 43.06 46.13
C LEU A 238 -44.85 43.71 44.80
N LEU A 239 -45.74 44.71 44.78
CA LEU A 239 -46.08 45.45 43.56
C LEU A 239 -44.89 46.27 43.06
N GLU A 240 -44.14 46.96 43.93
CA GLU A 240 -42.87 47.61 43.61
C GLU A 240 -41.83 46.62 43.07
N GLN A 241 -41.76 45.43 43.66
CA GLN A 241 -40.83 44.40 43.22
C GLN A 241 -41.22 43.83 41.85
N ILE A 242 -42.51 43.69 41.55
CA ILE A 242 -43.03 43.30 40.22
C ILE A 242 -42.83 44.42 39.19
N GLU A 243 -43.00 45.68 39.60
CA GLU A 243 -42.80 46.87 38.77
C GLU A 243 -41.32 47.12 38.46
N SER A 244 -40.42 46.73 39.39
CA SER A 244 -38.96 46.73 39.19
C SER A 244 -38.43 45.59 38.32
N ILE A 245 -39.26 44.54 38.08
CA ILE A 245 -38.93 43.49 37.12
C ILE A 245 -39.13 44.07 35.73
N THR A 246 -38.06 44.65 35.19
CA THR A 246 -38.01 45.03 33.78
C THR A 246 -38.24 43.79 32.93
N GLN A 247 -39.23 43.85 32.05
CA GLN A 247 -39.51 42.78 31.09
C GLN A 247 -38.33 42.68 30.12
N ASN A 248 -37.33 41.86 30.43
CA ASN A 248 -36.29 41.46 29.49
C ASN A 248 -36.85 40.42 28.51
N SER A 249 -37.88 40.82 27.78
CA SER A 249 -38.54 40.03 26.75
C SER A 249 -37.54 39.62 25.68
N ASP A 250 -36.61 40.51 25.32
CA ASP A 250 -35.61 40.28 24.28
C ASP A 250 -34.59 39.19 24.66
N GLY A 251 -34.10 39.21 25.90
CA GLY A 251 -33.23 38.14 26.42
C GLY A 251 -33.94 36.80 26.54
N ARG A 252 -35.23 36.80 26.91
CA ARG A 252 -36.06 35.58 26.96
C ARG A 252 -36.32 35.03 25.56
N ILE A 253 -36.60 35.87 24.57
CA ILE A 253 -36.80 35.48 23.17
C ILE A 253 -35.52 34.87 22.60
N LYS A 254 -34.35 35.49 22.82
CA LYS A 254 -33.05 34.95 22.39
C LYS A 254 -32.73 33.59 23.03
N ALA A 255 -33.11 33.40 24.30
CA ALA A 255 -32.93 32.11 24.97
C ALA A 255 -33.85 31.02 24.38
N ILE A 256 -35.09 31.38 24.03
CA ILE A 256 -36.04 30.47 23.37
C ILE A 256 -35.54 30.10 21.97
N GLU A 257 -35.10 31.07 21.17
CA GLU A 257 -34.59 30.82 19.80
C GLU A 257 -33.35 29.90 19.82
N LYS A 258 -32.45 30.10 20.80
CA LYS A 258 -31.28 29.21 20.98
C LYS A 258 -31.71 27.79 21.35
N ALA A 259 -32.73 27.64 22.19
CA ALA A 259 -33.28 26.34 22.57
C ALA A 259 -33.99 25.63 21.40
N GLU A 260 -34.68 26.38 20.54
CA GLU A 260 -35.31 25.85 19.31
C GLU A 260 -34.28 25.37 18.29
N LYS A 261 -33.23 26.16 18.02
CA LYS A 261 -32.13 25.73 17.15
C LYS A 261 -31.44 24.45 17.65
N LEU A 262 -31.33 24.28 18.97
CA LEU A 262 -30.84 23.05 19.59
C LEU A 262 -31.79 21.87 19.37
N ARG A 263 -33.11 22.08 19.45
CA ARG A 263 -34.11 21.05 19.17
C ARG A 263 -34.08 20.62 17.70
N ASP A 264 -34.00 21.55 16.76
CA ASP A 264 -33.95 21.24 15.33
C ASP A 264 -32.69 20.45 14.96
N ARG A 265 -31.54 20.80 15.55
CA ARG A 265 -30.30 20.01 15.41
C ARG A 265 -30.48 18.59 15.93
N ARG A 266 -31.09 18.42 17.12
CA ARG A 266 -31.36 17.08 17.68
C ARG A 266 -32.31 16.26 16.80
N LEU A 267 -33.33 16.89 16.23
CA LEU A 267 -34.25 16.23 15.31
C LEU A 267 -33.55 15.79 14.02
N ASN A 268 -32.66 16.64 13.47
CA ASN A 268 -31.86 16.28 12.29
C ASN A 268 -30.91 15.10 12.56
N TYR A 269 -30.25 15.04 13.71
CA TYR A 269 -29.43 13.88 14.08
C TYR A 269 -30.26 12.60 14.27
N ALA A 270 -31.46 12.70 14.86
CA ALA A 270 -32.37 11.57 15.01
C ALA A 270 -32.83 11.04 13.65
N ASN A 271 -33.20 11.93 12.73
CA ASN A 271 -33.59 11.56 11.36
C ASN A 271 -32.43 10.93 10.59
N GLN A 272 -31.19 11.45 10.73
CA GLN A 272 -30.00 10.84 10.13
C GLN A 272 -29.70 9.45 10.71
N LEU A 273 -29.95 9.24 12.00
CA LEU A 273 -29.76 7.93 12.62
C LEU A 273 -30.78 6.92 12.09
N ASP A 274 -32.03 7.33 11.88
CA ASP A 274 -33.08 6.46 11.35
C ASP A 274 -32.88 6.13 9.86
N THR A 275 -32.36 7.05 9.05
CA THR A 275 -31.95 6.74 7.67
C THR A 275 -30.79 5.75 7.62
N LEU A 276 -29.78 5.90 8.50
CA LEU A 276 -28.68 4.95 8.60
C LEU A 276 -29.15 3.55 9.02
N LYS A 277 -30.12 3.45 9.94
CA LYS A 277 -30.74 2.16 10.31
C LYS A 277 -31.48 1.53 9.13
N GLN A 278 -32.24 2.31 8.35
CA GLN A 278 -32.92 1.81 7.16
C GLN A 278 -31.93 1.31 6.09
N MET A 279 -30.82 2.04 5.87
CA MET A 279 -29.75 1.62 4.96
C MET A 279 -29.07 0.32 5.42
N LYS A 280 -28.84 0.18 6.73
CA LYS A 280 -28.29 -1.07 7.29
C LYS A 280 -29.24 -2.25 7.09
N TYR A 281 -30.52 -2.06 7.37
CA TYR A 281 -31.54 -3.10 7.19
C TYR A 281 -31.68 -3.53 5.71
N THR A 282 -31.64 -2.59 4.78
CA THR A 282 -31.66 -2.90 3.34
C THR A 282 -30.38 -3.61 2.88
N ALA A 283 -29.21 -3.20 3.38
CA ALA A 283 -27.97 -3.91 3.09
C ALA A 283 -27.98 -5.36 3.62
N GLU A 284 -28.52 -5.59 4.81
CA GLU A 284 -28.66 -6.93 5.40
C GLU A 284 -29.63 -7.82 4.59
N GLN A 285 -30.76 -7.26 4.12
CA GLN A 285 -31.70 -7.93 3.22
C GLN A 285 -31.05 -8.34 1.89
N VAL A 286 -30.23 -7.47 1.29
CA VAL A 286 -29.49 -7.77 0.06
C VAL A 286 -28.47 -8.89 0.29
N ILE A 287 -27.74 -8.86 1.40
CA ILE A 287 -26.77 -9.90 1.76
C ILE A 287 -27.47 -11.26 1.97
N GLN A 288 -28.61 -11.28 2.65
CA GLN A 288 -29.39 -12.50 2.85
C GLN A 288 -29.95 -13.05 1.54
N SER A 289 -30.35 -12.19 0.61
CA SER A 289 -30.86 -12.58 -0.70
C SER A 289 -29.78 -13.18 -1.61
N ARG A 290 -28.51 -12.76 -1.46
CA ARG A 290 -27.36 -13.34 -2.18
C ARG A 290 -26.85 -14.66 -1.60
N ARG A 291 -27.26 -15.00 -0.37
CA ARG A 291 -26.89 -16.25 0.31
C ARG A 291 -27.88 -17.39 0.08
N LYS A 292 -29.08 -17.09 -0.43
CA LYS A 292 -30.07 -18.07 -0.91
C LYS A 292 -29.86 -18.32 -2.39
#